data_AF-A0A1M3H0T3-F1
#
_entry.id   AF-A0A1M3H0T3-F1
#
_cell.length_a   1.000
_cell.length_b   1.000
_cell.length_c   1.000
_cell.angle_alpha   90.00
_cell.angle_beta   90.00
_cell.angle_gamma   90.00
#
_symmetry.space_group_name_H-M   'P 1'
#
loop_
_entity.id
_entity.type
_entity.pdbx_description
1 polymer ?
#
loop_
_entity_poly.entity_id
_entity_poly.type
_entity_poly.pdbx_seq_one_letter_code
_entity_poly.pdbx_strand_id
1 'polypeptide(L)' 'MNKQVTIQEESAFDDQANAVDVVAEKLKDALTPGYQAEFDPEEADQAGAFLEDALSEQDAMESDADLMDALLDDTQEKA' A
#
# COMPACT_ATOMS: atom_id res chain seq x y z
N MET A 1 42.20 31.21 -17.51
CA MET A 1 41.02 30.36 -17.81
C MET A 1 40.28 30.16 -16.51
N ASN A 2 39.32 31.03 -16.21
CA ASN A 2 38.60 31.01 -14.95
C ASN A 2 37.35 30.15 -15.15
N LYS A 3 37.41 28.88 -14.73
CA LYS A 3 36.23 28.02 -14.71
C LYS A 3 35.39 28.41 -13.51
N GLN A 4 34.34 29.16 -13.76
CA GLN A 4 33.21 29.28 -12.83
C GLN A 4 32.64 27.87 -12.65
N VAL A 5 32.78 27.31 -11.46
CA VAL A 5 32.05 26.10 -11.07
C VAL A 5 30.70 26.61 -10.57
N THR A 6 29.73 26.65 -11.47
CA THR A 6 28.32 26.76 -11.12
C THR A 6 27.95 25.46 -10.41
N ILE A 7 28.00 25.45 -9.09
CA ILE A 7 27.32 24.42 -8.31
C ILE A 7 25.85 24.81 -8.37
N GLN A 8 25.09 24.03 -9.14
CA GLN A 8 23.65 24.17 -9.29
C GLN A 8 23.01 23.90 -7.92
N GLU A 9 22.43 24.93 -7.32
CA GLU A 9 21.42 24.80 -6.29
C GLU A 9 20.14 24.26 -6.95
N GLU A 10 20.10 22.95 -7.21
CA GLU A 10 18.86 22.20 -7.43
C GLU A 10 18.40 21.69 -6.06
N SER A 11 17.73 22.54 -5.28
CA SER A 11 17.21 22.12 -3.97
C SER A 11 15.85 22.74 -3.73
N ALA A 12 14.85 21.86 -3.54
CA ALA A 12 13.51 22.06 -2.96
C ALA A 12 12.28 21.92 -3.88
N PHE A 13 12.42 21.72 -5.19
CA PHE A 13 11.25 21.47 -6.07
C PHE A 13 11.08 20.01 -6.53
N ASP A 14 12.08 19.17 -6.25
CA ASP A 14 12.17 17.81 -6.81
C ASP A 14 12.12 16.71 -5.75
N ASP A 15 11.98 17.07 -4.47
CA ASP A 15 12.03 16.10 -3.36
C ASP A 15 10.96 15.01 -3.50
N GLN A 16 9.78 15.38 -4.02
CA GLN A 16 8.68 14.45 -4.22
C GLN A 16 8.89 13.55 -5.45
N ALA A 17 9.52 14.04 -6.52
CA ALA A 17 9.84 13.22 -7.68
C ALA A 17 10.99 12.25 -7.37
N ASN A 18 12.01 12.73 -6.65
CA ASN A 18 13.11 11.91 -6.14
C ASN A 18 12.59 10.83 -5.17
N ALA A 19 11.61 11.13 -4.33
CA ALA A 19 10.98 10.13 -3.46
C ALA A 19 10.28 9.02 -4.26
N VAL A 20 9.52 9.37 -5.30
CA VAL A 20 8.86 8.39 -6.17
C VAL A 20 9.87 7.51 -6.90
N ASP A 21 10.96 8.11 -7.40
CA ASP A 21 12.03 7.36 -8.06
C ASP A 21 12.74 6.39 -7.10
N VAL A 22 12.97 6.79 -5.85
CA VAL A 22 13.56 5.91 -4.82
C VAL A 22 12.63 4.74 -4.47
N VAL A 23 11.33 4.98 -4.33
CA VAL A 23 10.34 3.91 -4.09
C VAL A 23 10.29 2.93 -5.27
N ALA A 24 10.36 3.42 -6.51
CA ALA A 24 10.37 2.60 -7.70
C ALA A 24 11.62 1.70 -7.80
N GLU A 25 12.79 2.18 -7.39
CA GLU A 25 14.01 1.36 -7.33
C GLU A 25 13.90 0.30 -6.22
N LYS A 26 13.45 0.67 -5.02
CA LYS A 26 13.21 -0.28 -3.92
C LYS A 26 12.22 -1.40 -4.31
N LEU A 27 11.19 -1.06 -5.08
CA LEU A 27 10.22 -2.03 -5.63
C LEU A 27 10.86 -3.01 -6.61
N LYS A 28 11.77 -2.55 -7.47
CA LYS A 28 12.50 -3.43 -8.39
C LYS A 28 13.36 -4.44 -7.61
N ASP A 29 13.99 -3.99 -6.54
CA ASP A 29 14.79 -4.87 -5.68
C ASP A 29 13.90 -5.92 -4.98
N ALA A 30 12.69 -5.54 -4.53
CA ALA A 30 11.70 -6.44 -3.92
C ALA A 30 11.25 -7.60 -4.83
N LEU A 31 11.38 -7.46 -6.15
CA LEU A 31 11.13 -8.55 -7.10
C LEU A 31 12.24 -9.61 -7.12
N THR A 32 13.38 -9.35 -6.46
CA THR A 32 14.47 -10.30 -6.32
C THR A 32 14.12 -11.34 -5.27
N PRO A 33 14.12 -12.65 -5.61
CA PRO A 33 13.81 -13.70 -4.65
C PRO A 33 14.72 -13.66 -3.42
N GLY A 34 14.12 -13.65 -2.23
CA GLY A 34 14.84 -13.63 -0.96
C GLY A 34 15.28 -12.23 -0.49
N TYR A 35 14.98 -11.18 -1.24
CA TYR A 35 15.13 -9.80 -0.78
C TYR A 35 13.80 -9.26 -0.28
N GLN A 36 13.83 -8.54 0.85
CA GLN A 36 12.67 -7.91 1.44
C GLN A 36 12.94 -6.41 1.52
N ALA A 37 12.24 -5.62 0.71
CA ALA A 37 12.30 -4.17 0.77
C ALA A 37 11.38 -3.65 1.89
N GLU A 38 11.88 -2.70 2.69
CA GLU A 38 11.11 -2.01 3.72
C GLU A 38 10.57 -0.69 3.15
N PHE A 39 9.29 -0.40 3.40
CA PHE A 39 8.62 0.82 2.96
C PHE A 39 7.95 1.50 4.14
N ASP A 40 8.09 2.83 4.23
CA ASP A 40 7.28 3.64 5.15
C ASP A 40 5.82 3.70 4.68
N PRO A 41 4.84 4.04 5.53
CA PRO A 41 3.42 4.03 5.14
C PRO A 41 3.11 4.83 3.87
N GLU A 42 3.70 6.01 3.72
CA GLU A 42 3.52 6.87 2.54
C GLU A 42 4.15 6.27 1.28
N GLU A 43 5.29 5.59 1.41
CA GLU A 43 5.94 4.89 0.30
C GLU A 43 5.17 3.63 -0.08
N ALA A 44 4.60 2.92 0.91
CA ALA A 44 3.80 1.73 0.73
C ALA A 44 2.49 2.04 -0.02
N ASP A 45 1.86 3.19 0.27
CA ASP A 45 0.72 3.71 -0.51
C ASP A 45 1.11 3.94 -1.97
N GLN A 46 2.24 4.62 -2.21
CA GLN A 46 2.74 4.88 -3.58
C GLN A 46 3.13 3.60 -4.31
N ALA A 47 3.63 2.61 -3.58
CA ALA A 47 3.98 1.30 -4.08
C ALA A 47 2.78 0.39 -4.39
N GLY A 48 1.56 0.82 -4.01
CA GLY A 48 0.35 0.00 -4.15
C GLY A 48 0.34 -1.21 -3.21
N ALA A 49 1.04 -1.13 -2.08
CA ALA A 49 1.08 -2.20 -1.07
C ALA A 49 -0.30 -2.38 -0.41
N PHE A 50 -1.07 -1.30 -0.31
CA PHE A 50 -2.47 -1.36 0.10
C PHE A 50 -3.29 -1.74 -1.12
N LEU A 51 -3.74 -3.00 -1.15
CA LEU A 51 -4.77 -3.41 -2.07
C LEU A 51 -6.08 -2.74 -1.64
N GLU A 52 -6.76 -2.07 -2.57
CA GLU A 52 -8.18 -1.70 -2.42
C GLU A 52 -9.08 -2.96 -2.47
N ASP A 53 -8.63 -4.07 -1.86
CA ASP A 53 -9.35 -5.34 -1.69
C ASP A 53 -10.20 -5.30 -0.41
N ALA A 54 -10.59 -4.11 0.05
CA ALA A 54 -11.67 -4.01 1.01
C ALA A 54 -12.91 -4.64 0.35
N LEU A 55 -13.55 -5.60 1.03
CA LEU A 55 -14.78 -6.21 0.51
C LEU A 55 -15.74 -5.10 0.06
N SER A 56 -16.28 -5.23 -1.16
CA SER A 56 -17.34 -4.34 -1.58
C SER A 56 -18.57 -4.56 -0.68
N GLU A 57 -19.42 -3.54 -0.53
CA GLU A 57 -20.66 -3.68 0.26
C GLU A 57 -21.49 -4.89 -0.19
N GLN A 58 -21.51 -5.14 -1.50
CA GLN A 58 -22.21 -6.27 -2.08
C GLN A 58 -21.54 -7.61 -1.73
N ASP A 59 -20.22 -7.73 -1.87
CA ASP A 59 -19.49 -8.95 -1.51
C ASP A 59 -19.62 -9.25 -0.01
N ALA A 60 -19.66 -8.21 0.84
CA ALA A 60 -19.83 -8.36 2.28
C ALA A 60 -21.20 -8.94 2.62
N MET A 61 -22.27 -8.46 1.96
CA MET A 61 -23.62 -8.99 2.14
C MET A 61 -23.77 -10.43 1.60
N GLU A 62 -23.10 -10.76 0.49
CA GLU A 62 -23.13 -12.12 -0.06
C GLU A 62 -22.38 -13.13 0.82
N SER A 63 -21.41 -12.67 1.63
CA SER A 63 -20.68 -13.48 2.60
C SER A 63 -21.48 -13.82 3.87
N ASP A 64 -22.69 -13.28 4.08
CA ASP A 64 -23.53 -13.53 5.26
C ASP A 64 -24.21 -14.92 5.25
N ALA A 65 -23.70 -15.88 4.48
CA ALA A 65 -24.29 -17.21 4.33
C ALA A 65 -24.46 -17.96 5.66
N ASP A 66 -23.50 -17.82 6.58
CA ASP A 66 -23.51 -18.46 7.90
C ASP A 66 -24.31 -17.67 8.96
N LEU A 67 -24.70 -16.41 8.66
CA LEU A 67 -25.40 -15.52 9.60
C LEU A 67 -26.79 -16.03 9.97
N MET A 68 -27.50 -16.62 9.00
CA MET A 68 -28.84 -17.15 9.23
C MET A 68 -28.84 -18.38 10.14
N ASP A 69 -27.81 -19.22 10.05
CA ASP A 69 -27.69 -20.43 10.87
C ASP A 69 -27.35 -20.07 12.33
N ALA A 70 -26.42 -19.12 12.52
CA ALA A 70 -26.06 -18.60 13.84
C ALA A 70 -27.26 -17.93 14.56
N LEU A 71 -28.11 -17.20 13.83
CA LEU A 71 -29.30 -16.57 14.39
C LEU A 71 -30.40 -17.58 14.76
N LEU A 72 -30.50 -18.69 14.05
CA LEU A 72 -31.49 -19.73 14.33
C LEU A 72 -31.12 -20.49 15.61
N ASP A 73 -29.84 -20.83 15.81
CA ASP A 73 -29.37 -21.50 17.02
C ASP A 73 -29.60 -20.64 18.29
N ASP A 74 -29.35 -19.33 18.21
CA ASP A 74 -29.61 -18.38 19.31
C ASP A 74 -31.11 -18.28 19.68
N THR A 75 -32.02 -18.55 18.73
CA THR A 75 -33.47 -18.53 19.00
C THR A 75 -33.98 -19.83 19.62
N GLN A 76 -33.30 -20.96 19.42
CA GLN A 76 -33.70 -22.25 19.97
C GLN A 76 -33.28 -22.43 21.44
N GLU A 77 -32.21 -21.77 21.89
CA GLU A 77 -31.76 -21.86 23.30
C GLU A 77 -32.62 -21.02 24.27
N LYS A 78 -33.43 -20.09 23.75
CA LYS A 78 -34.28 -19.19 24.55
C LYS A 78 -35.74 -19.62 24.69
N ALA A 79 -36.13 -20.79 24.18
CA ALA A 79 -37.49 -21.33 24.23
C ALA A 79 -37.70 -22.32 25.38
#